data_AF-A0A349HAI2-F1
#
_entry.id   AF-A0A349HAI2-F1
#
_cell.length_a   1.000
_cell.length_b   1.000
_cell.length_c   1.000
_cell.angle_alpha   90.00
_cell.angle_beta   90.00
_cell.angle_gamma   90.00
#
_symmetry.space_group_name_H-M   'P 1'
#
loop_
_entity.id
_entity.type
_entity.pdbx_description
1 polymer ?
#
loop_
_entity_poly.entity_id
_entity_poly.type
_entity_poly.pdbx_seq_one_letter_code
_entity_poly.pdbx_strand_id
1 'polypeptide(L)'
;DVYKRQVEITPEVAADINRIEAMWLDCRSRFGAGGPWLFGKFSIADAMFAPVVLRFVPYGVTRPGVVDEYVATWMADPHLQAWIAYAQQESEVIESEEIGQVAEGDQEVEP
;
A
#
# COMPACT_ATOMS: atom_id res chain seq x y z
N ASP A 1 -10.22 -1.15 -12.18
CA ASP A 1 -10.56 -1.29 -10.75
C ASP A 1 -10.35 -2.75 -10.27
N VAL A 2 -9.54 -3.54 -11.00
CA VAL A 2 -9.46 -5.02 -10.93
C VAL A 2 -8.75 -5.56 -9.67
N TYR A 3 -8.05 -4.71 -8.93
CA TYR A 3 -7.20 -5.13 -7.79
C TYR A 3 -7.79 -4.81 -6.42
N LYS A 4 -9.01 -4.24 -6.35
CA LYS A 4 -9.66 -4.01 -5.05
C LYS A 4 -10.07 -5.34 -4.44
N ARG A 5 -9.53 -5.64 -3.27
CA ARG A 5 -9.89 -6.81 -2.47
C ARG A 5 -10.75 -6.34 -1.30
N GLN A 6 -11.89 -6.99 -1.10
CA GLN A 6 -12.67 -6.81 0.12
C GLN A 6 -12.01 -7.61 1.25
N VAL A 7 -11.57 -6.91 2.29
CA VAL A 7 -10.96 -7.49 3.48
C VAL A 7 -11.65 -6.89 4.70
N GLU A 8 -12.03 -7.74 5.66
CA GLU A 8 -12.57 -7.28 6.93
C GLU A 8 -11.49 -6.55 7.73
N ILE A 9 -11.77 -5.33 8.17
CA ILE A 9 -10.90 -4.57 9.06
C ILE A 9 -11.32 -4.85 10.50
N THR A 10 -10.66 -5.82 11.13
CA THR A 10 -10.84 -6.12 12.56
C THR A 10 -10.30 -4.97 13.43
N PRO A 11 -10.67 -4.90 14.72
CA PRO A 11 -10.12 -3.90 15.63
C PRO A 11 -8.59 -3.93 15.72
N GLU A 12 -7.98 -5.11 15.63
CA GLU A 12 -6.53 -5.29 15.64
C GLU A 12 -5.88 -4.73 14.38
N VAL A 13 -6.46 -5.02 13.20
CA VAL A 13 -6.00 -4.46 11.92
C VAL A 13 -6.14 -2.94 11.91
N ALA A 14 -7.26 -2.40 12.41
CA ALA A 14 -7.45 -0.96 12.56
C ALA A 14 -6.40 -0.34 13.51
N ALA A 15 -6.06 -1.00 14.61
CA ALA A 15 -5.03 -0.53 15.53
C ALA A 15 -3.64 -0.48 14.86
N ASP A 16 -3.30 -1.48 14.04
CA ASP A 16 -2.05 -1.49 13.29
C ASP A 16 -2.00 -0.41 12.20
N ILE A 17 -3.10 -0.21 11.46
CA ILE A 17 -3.22 0.89 10.48
C ILE A 17 -2.98 2.23 11.19
N ASN A 18 -3.68 2.49 12.29
CA ASN A 18 -3.54 3.73 13.06
C ASN A 18 -2.10 3.95 13.54
N ARG A 19 -1.42 2.88 13.98
CA ARG A 19 -0.02 2.95 14.42
C ARG A 19 0.92 3.31 13.27
N ILE A 20 0.73 2.69 12.10
CA ILE A 20 1.53 2.97 10.90
C ILE A 20 1.32 4.42 10.44
N GLU A 21 0.06 4.88 10.37
CA GLU A 21 -0.27 6.26 10.00
C GLU A 21 0.36 7.28 10.95
N ALA A 22 0.28 7.03 12.26
CA ALA A 22 0.89 7.88 13.27
C ALA A 22 2.42 7.96 13.11
N MET A 23 3.08 6.84 12.78
CA MET A 23 4.52 6.82 12.52
C MET A 23 4.88 7.65 11.28
N TRP A 24 4.13 7.49 10.18
CA TRP A 24 4.38 8.26 8.96
C TRP A 24 4.14 9.76 9.18
N LEU A 25 3.07 10.11 9.88
CA LEU A 25 2.76 11.50 10.23
C LEU A 25 3.86 12.13 11.09
N ASP A 26 4.33 11.44 12.13
CA ASP A 26 5.41 11.95 13.00
C ASP A 26 6.70 12.17 12.20
N CYS A 27 7.11 11.19 11.38
CA CYS A 27 8.32 11.30 10.56
C CYS A 27 8.21 12.48 9.59
N ARG A 28 7.10 12.57 8.86
CA ARG A 28 6.85 13.65 7.88
C ARG A 28 6.77 15.02 8.54
N SER A 29 6.12 15.12 9.71
CA SER A 29 6.02 16.37 10.47
C SER A 29 7.39 16.88 10.92
N ARG A 30 8.26 15.98 11.40
CA ARG A 30 9.55 16.35 12.00
C ARG A 30 10.68 16.47 10.99
N PHE A 31 10.64 15.67 9.92
CA PHE A 31 11.78 15.46 9.02
C PHE A 31 11.41 15.53 7.53
N GLY A 32 10.14 15.69 7.17
CA GLY A 32 9.65 15.64 5.79
C GLY A 32 9.94 16.88 4.94
N ALA A 33 10.45 17.98 5.50
CA ALA A 33 10.63 19.23 4.76
C ALA A 33 11.59 19.12 3.54
N GLY A 34 12.47 18.11 3.52
CA GLY A 34 13.49 17.92 2.48
C GLY A 34 13.04 17.17 1.21
N GLY A 35 11.76 16.83 1.08
CA GLY A 35 11.22 16.11 -0.08
C GLY A 35 9.98 15.27 0.28
N PRO A 36 9.49 14.40 -0.61
CA PRO A 36 8.20 13.73 -0.42
C PRO A 36 8.27 12.48 0.47
N TRP A 37 9.46 12.03 0.85
CA TRP A 37 9.70 10.80 1.61
C TRP A 37 9.60 11.02 3.13
N LEU A 38 9.65 9.94 3.93
CA LEU A 38 9.45 9.99 5.39
C LEU A 38 10.42 10.95 6.09
N PHE A 39 11.67 10.97 5.64
CA PHE A 39 12.73 11.84 6.17
C PHE A 39 13.20 12.87 5.12
N GLY A 40 12.29 13.28 4.23
CA GLY A 40 12.52 14.24 3.15
C GLY A 40 13.15 13.59 1.92
N LYS A 41 14.38 13.08 2.04
CA LYS A 41 15.02 12.28 0.98
C LYS A 41 14.67 10.81 1.13
N PHE A 42 14.67 10.08 0.01
CA PHE A 42 14.45 8.64 0.02
C PHE A 42 15.46 7.95 0.94
N SER A 43 14.99 7.01 1.74
CA SER A 43 15.79 6.28 2.72
C SER A 43 15.39 4.82 2.80
N ILE A 44 16.19 4.02 3.52
CA ILE A 44 15.86 2.62 3.80
C ILE A 44 14.51 2.47 4.52
N ALA A 45 14.12 3.46 5.34
CA ALA A 45 12.82 3.42 6.02
C ALA A 45 11.68 3.39 5.02
N ASP A 46 11.78 4.19 3.95
CA ASP A 46 10.79 4.18 2.88
C ASP A 46 10.74 2.80 2.22
N ALA A 47 11.89 2.26 1.81
CA ALA A 47 11.96 0.97 1.13
C ALA A 47 11.31 -0.16 1.96
N MET A 48 11.52 -0.14 3.28
CA MET A 48 10.90 -1.11 4.19
C MET A 48 9.37 -0.94 4.30
N PHE A 49 8.83 0.25 4.07
CA PHE A 49 7.39 0.52 4.07
C PHE A 49 6.72 0.33 2.70
N ALA A 50 7.47 0.16 1.61
CA ALA A 50 6.89 -0.04 0.28
C ALA A 50 5.87 -1.21 0.22
N PRO A 51 6.14 -2.41 0.79
CA PRO A 51 5.15 -3.48 0.83
C PRO A 51 3.88 -3.13 1.61
N VAL A 52 4.02 -2.34 2.67
CA VAL A 52 2.89 -1.89 3.51
C VAL A 52 2.01 -0.91 2.72
N VAL A 53 2.65 0.04 2.04
CA VAL A 53 1.96 0.99 1.14
C VAL A 53 1.16 0.25 0.06
N LEU A 54 1.74 -0.81 -0.52
CA LEU A 54 1.06 -1.65 -1.50
C LEU A 54 -0.19 -2.37 -0.97
N ARG A 55 -0.39 -2.48 0.35
CA ARG A 55 -1.63 -3.02 0.95
C ARG A 55 -2.68 -1.96 1.21
N PHE A 56 -2.29 -0.71 1.43
CA PHE A 56 -3.22 0.41 1.63
C PHE A 56 -4.02 0.75 0.36
N VAL A 57 -3.52 0.38 -0.82
CA VAL A 57 -4.17 0.62 -2.12
C VAL A 57 -5.28 -0.39 -2.42
N PRO A 58 -5.03 -1.72 -2.53
CA PRO A 58 -6.03 -2.71 -2.91
C PRO A 58 -7.06 -2.97 -1.80
N TYR A 59 -6.72 -2.79 -0.52
CA TYR A 59 -7.64 -3.06 0.59
C TYR A 59 -8.56 -1.88 0.94
N GLY A 60 -8.52 -0.79 0.17
CA GLY A 60 -9.46 0.33 0.34
C GLY A 60 -9.34 1.05 1.68
N VAL A 61 -8.17 0.98 2.32
CA VAL A 61 -7.90 1.71 3.57
C VAL A 61 -8.10 3.20 3.31
N THR A 62 -8.90 3.86 4.17
CA THR A 62 -9.10 5.32 4.08
C THR A 62 -7.81 6.02 4.47
N ARG A 63 -7.34 6.97 3.65
CA ARG A 63 -6.05 7.66 3.84
C ARG A 63 -6.25 9.17 3.91
N PRO A 64 -6.13 9.79 5.08
CA PRO A 64 -6.25 11.23 5.20
C PRO A 64 -4.91 11.95 4.98
N GLY A 65 -4.92 13.01 4.17
CA GLY A 65 -3.85 14.01 4.08
C GLY A 65 -2.47 13.43 3.80
N VAL A 66 -1.53 13.62 4.72
CA VAL A 66 -0.11 13.22 4.61
C VAL A 66 0.05 11.73 4.28
N VAL A 67 -0.85 10.87 4.77
CA VAL A 67 -0.83 9.44 4.47
C VAL A 67 -1.07 9.18 2.99
N ASP A 68 -2.06 9.84 2.40
CA ASP A 68 -2.39 9.67 0.98
C ASP A 68 -1.30 10.29 0.08
N GLU A 69 -0.72 11.43 0.47
CA GLU A 69 0.43 12.04 -0.22
C GLU A 69 1.65 11.10 -0.25
N TYR A 70 1.92 10.43 0.86
CA TYR A 70 3.04 9.47 0.96
C TYR A 70 2.79 8.22 0.11
N VAL A 71 1.57 7.67 0.16
CA VAL A 71 1.15 6.56 -0.70
C VAL A 71 1.23 6.95 -2.18
N ALA A 72 0.74 8.14 -2.55
CA ALA A 72 0.82 8.65 -3.92
C ALA A 72 2.26 8.83 -4.40
N THR A 73 3.16 9.30 -3.53
CA THR A 73 4.60 9.39 -3.82
C THR A 73 5.17 8.02 -4.21
N TRP A 74 4.84 6.99 -3.44
CA TRP A 74 5.23 5.61 -3.74
C TRP A 74 4.64 5.09 -5.04
N MET A 75 3.34 5.30 -5.27
CA MET A 75 2.66 4.81 -6.49
C MET A 75 3.17 5.48 -7.78
N ALA A 76 3.78 6.67 -7.66
CA ALA A 76 4.43 7.37 -8.76
C ALA A 76 5.90 6.96 -8.97
N ASP A 77 6.50 6.18 -8.07
CA ASP A 77 7.90 5.79 -8.16
C ASP A 77 8.13 4.71 -9.24
N PRO A 78 9.06 4.94 -10.20
CA PRO A 78 9.27 4.01 -11.30
C PRO A 78 9.89 2.68 -10.86
N HIS A 79 10.62 2.63 -9.74
CA HIS A 79 11.19 1.39 -9.24
C HIS A 79 10.12 0.52 -8.57
N LEU A 80 9.19 1.13 -7.83
CA LEU A 80 8.02 0.41 -7.32
C LEU A 80 7.16 -0.12 -8.47
N GLN A 81 6.90 0.69 -9.49
CA GLN A 81 6.13 0.26 -10.67
C GLN A 81 6.80 -0.91 -11.40
N ALA A 82 8.12 -0.88 -11.57
CA ALA A 82 8.86 -2.00 -12.13
C ALA A 82 8.75 -3.25 -11.25
N TRP A 83 8.86 -3.11 -9.93
CA TRP A 83 8.69 -4.22 -9.00
C TRP A 83 7.29 -4.84 -9.07
N ILE A 84 6.23 -4.02 -9.11
CA ILE A 84 4.85 -4.50 -9.31
C ILE A 84 4.74 -5.27 -10.63
N ALA A 85 5.31 -4.75 -11.72
CA ALA A 85 5.25 -5.39 -13.02
C ALA A 85 5.99 -6.75 -13.06
N TYR A 86 7.08 -6.90 -12.31
CA TYR A 86 7.75 -8.19 -12.14
C TYR A 86 6.93 -9.15 -11.28
N ALA A 87 6.36 -8.67 -10.17
CA ALA A 87 5.51 -9.50 -9.30
C ALA A 87 4.28 -10.03 -10.04
N GLN A 88 3.70 -9.25 -10.96
CA GLN A 88 2.57 -9.69 -11.79
C GLN A 88 2.92 -10.80 -12.80
N GLN A 89 4.20 -11.04 -13.07
CA GLN A 89 4.67 -12.14 -13.93
C GLN A 89 4.95 -13.41 -13.13
N GLU A 90 4.96 -13.33 -11.80
CA GLU A 90 5.13 -14.50 -10.95
C GLU A 90 3.89 -15.37 -11.01
N SER A 91 4.09 -16.66 -11.28
CA SER A 91 3.02 -17.66 -11.37
C SER A 91 2.79 -18.42 -10.07
N GLU A 92 3.64 -18.18 -9.06
CA GLU A 92 3.54 -18.87 -7.77
C GLU A 92 2.38 -18.28 -6.97
N VAL A 93 1.41 -19.14 -6.66
CA VAL A 93 0.28 -18.79 -5.80
C VAL A 93 0.31 -19.71 -4.61
N ILE A 94 0.30 -19.13 -3.41
CA ILE A 94 0.15 -19.86 -2.16
C ILE A 94 -1.29 -19.64 -1.69
N GLU A 95 -2.18 -20.60 -1.99
CA GLU A 95 -3.63 -20.46 -1.75
C GLU A 95 -3.98 -20.04 -0.32
N SER A 96 -3.22 -20.49 0.68
CA SER A 96 -3.44 -20.13 2.09
C SER A 96 -3.11 -18.68 2.43
N GLU A 97 -2.37 -17.98 1.58
CA GLU A 97 -1.92 -16.60 1.77
C GLU A 97 -2.69 -15.58 0.90
N GLU A 98 -3.54 -16.06 0.00
CA GLU A 98 -4.44 -15.24 -0.82
C GLU A 98 -5.65 -14.76 -0.03
N ILE A 99 -5.50 -13.64 0.66
CA ILE A 99 -6.57 -13.02 1.47
C ILE A 99 -7.33 -11.95 0.68
N GLY A 100 -8.66 -11.98 0.81
CA GLY A 100 -9.60 -10.99 0.29
C GLY A 100 -10.31 -11.44 -0.98
N GLN A 101 -11.59 -11.13 -1.10
CA GLN A 101 -12.40 -11.45 -2.29
C GLN A 101 -12.22 -10.35 -3.33
N VAL A 102 -12.12 -10.72 -4.61
CA VAL A 102 -12.23 -9.76 -5.72
C VAL A 102 -13.63 -9.15 -5.61
N ALA A 103 -13.73 -7.81 -5.64
CA ALA A 103 -15.03 -7.16 -5.60
C ALA A 103 -15.93 -7.70 -6.73
N GLU A 104 -17.13 -8.20 -6.39
CA GLU A 104 -18.11 -8.69 -7.36
C GLU A 104 -18.44 -7.58 -8.36
N GLY A 105 -17.96 -7.73 -9.60
CA GLY A 105 -18.12 -6.75 -10.68
C GLY A 105 -17.25 -7.03 -11.90
N ASP A 106 -16.09 -7.66 -11.71
CA ASP A 106 -15.12 -7.97 -12.78
C ASP A 106 -14.97 -9.49 -13.02
N GLN A 107 -16.05 -10.27 -12.87
CA GLN A 107 -16.08 -11.64 -13.41
C GLN A 107 -16.09 -11.53 -14.94
N GLU A 108 -14.90 -11.57 -15.53
CA GLU A 108 -14.74 -11.88 -16.95
C GLU A 108 -15.33 -13.28 -17.14
N VAL A 109 -16.54 -13.30 -17.73
CA VAL A 109 -17.19 -14.53 -18.15
C VAL A 109 -16.36 -15.05 -19.32
N GLU A 110 -15.39 -15.91 -19.04
CA GLU A 110 -14.76 -16.70 -20.10
C GLU A 110 -15.79 -17.71 -20.67
N PRO A 111 -15.80 -17.93 -22.00
CA PRO A 111 -16.77 -18.80 -22.68
C PRO A 111 -16.62 -20.29 -22.38
#